data_AF-A0A5S3Y214-F1
#
_entry.id   AF-A0A5S3Y214-F1
#
_cell.length_a   1.000
_cell.length_b   1.000
_cell.length_c   1.000
_cell.angle_alpha   90.00
_cell.angle_beta   90.00
_cell.angle_gamma   90.00
#
_symmetry.space_group_name_H-M   'P 1'
#
loop_
_entity.id
_entity.type
_entity.pdbx_description
1 polymer ?
#
loop_
_entity_poly.entity_id
_entity_poly.type
_entity_poly.pdbx_seq_one_letter_code
_entity_poly.pdbx_strand_id
1 'polypeptide(L)'
;MFNQTLSTEQQHVSDIFKRICTLCKVQNYAELERHLSLTSGFCEQSIEIAAVPYELIDNVAKASEVSFDSLLNGSEQTTVTLDGALLQAVSNGIIKSIKKLSMAGLIKGDNHTHEALSQLADIQLKQIKNELKIQSQVK
;
A
#
# COMPACT_ATOMS: atom_id res chain seq x y z
N MET A 1 -0.78 1.80 -32.27
CA MET A 1 -1.28 3.19 -32.13
C MET A 1 -1.18 3.49 -30.64
N PHE A 2 -0.23 4.23 -30.06
CA PHE A 2 0.79 5.18 -30.49
C PHE A 2 2.16 4.75 -29.91
N ASN A 3 3.24 4.76 -30.71
CA ASN A 3 4.62 4.66 -30.20
C ASN A 3 5.16 6.07 -29.94
N GLN A 4 4.45 6.85 -29.12
CA GLN A 4 5.04 8.07 -28.56
C GLN A 4 5.79 7.66 -27.30
N THR A 5 7.10 7.87 -27.30
CA THR A 5 7.93 7.69 -26.12
C THR A 5 7.48 8.73 -25.09
N LEU A 6 6.88 8.28 -23.99
CA LEU A 6 6.48 9.15 -22.88
C LEU A 6 7.73 9.88 -22.34
N SER A 7 7.55 11.14 -21.91
CA SER A 7 8.58 11.83 -21.13
C SER A 7 8.81 11.12 -19.79
N THR A 8 9.91 11.43 -19.11
CA THR A 8 10.19 10.88 -17.77
C THR A 8 9.04 11.12 -16.80
N GLU A 9 8.45 12.31 -16.83
CA GLU A 9 7.35 12.73 -15.96
C GLU A 9 6.04 12.01 -16.35
N GLN A 10 5.74 11.90 -17.64
CA GLN A 10 4.58 11.15 -18.12
C GLN A 10 4.71 9.65 -17.80
N GLN A 11 5.92 9.10 -17.93
CA GLN A 11 6.22 7.71 -17.58
C GLN A 11 6.03 7.47 -16.08
N HIS A 12 6.49 8.40 -15.24
CA HIS A 12 6.28 8.33 -13.79
C HIS A 12 4.78 8.26 -13.45
N VAL A 13 3.95 9.14 -14.03
CA VAL A 13 2.49 9.11 -13.83
C VAL A 13 1.88 7.80 -14.34
N SER A 14 2.33 7.30 -15.49
CA SER A 14 1.92 6.00 -16.03
C SER A 14 2.23 4.86 -15.05
N ASP A 15 3.41 4.88 -14.43
CA ASP A 15 3.82 3.84 -13.49
C ASP A 15 3.04 3.90 -12.16
N ILE A 16 2.61 5.09 -11.72
CA ILE A 16 1.65 5.23 -10.61
C ILE A 16 0.35 4.50 -10.94
N PHE A 17 -0.25 4.76 -12.10
CA PHE A 17 -1.50 4.10 -12.49
C PHE A 17 -1.35 2.60 -12.64
N LYS A 18 -0.22 2.11 -13.17
CA LYS A 18 0.07 0.66 -13.22
C LYS A 18 0.14 0.04 -11.82
N ARG A 19 0.81 0.70 -10.86
CA ARG A 19 0.86 0.25 -9.46
C ARG A 19 -0.55 0.15 -8.86
N ILE A 20 -1.39 1.16 -9.12
CA ILE A 20 -2.79 1.16 -8.67
C ILE A 20 -3.58 0.04 -9.37
N CYS A 21 -3.41 -0.18 -10.68
CA CYS A 21 -4.05 -1.29 -11.40
C CYS A 21 -3.71 -2.65 -10.77
N THR A 22 -2.43 -2.89 -10.46
CA THR A 22 -1.97 -4.12 -9.79
C THR A 22 -2.64 -4.29 -8.43
N LEU A 23 -2.71 -3.22 -7.64
CA LEU A 23 -3.35 -3.23 -6.32
C LEU A 23 -4.85 -3.53 -6.40
N CYS A 24 -5.55 -2.89 -7.36
CA CYS A 24 -6.97 -3.10 -7.62
C CYS A 24 -7.27 -4.38 -8.41
N LYS A 25 -6.25 -5.13 -8.86
CA LYS A 25 -6.35 -6.35 -9.68
C LYS A 25 -7.14 -6.14 -10.98
N VAL A 26 -6.93 -5.01 -11.64
CA VAL A 26 -7.51 -4.66 -12.94
C VAL A 26 -6.42 -4.64 -14.02
N GLN A 27 -6.79 -4.90 -15.28
CA GLN A 27 -5.80 -5.12 -16.35
C GLN A 27 -5.47 -3.86 -17.17
N ASN A 28 -6.33 -2.84 -17.13
CA ASN A 28 -6.18 -1.64 -17.96
C ASN A 28 -6.79 -0.41 -17.29
N TYR A 29 -6.51 0.78 -17.83
CA TYR A 29 -6.97 2.05 -17.28
C TYR A 29 -8.49 2.22 -17.34
N ALA A 30 -9.15 1.73 -18.38
CA ALA A 30 -10.61 1.80 -18.47
C ALA A 30 -11.30 0.97 -17.36
N GLU A 31 -10.77 -0.22 -17.05
CA GLU A 31 -11.23 -1.02 -15.91
C GLU A 31 -10.94 -0.34 -14.59
N LEU A 32 -9.79 0.30 -14.45
CA LEU A 32 -9.43 1.06 -13.25
C LEU A 32 -10.38 2.23 -13.02
N GLU A 33 -10.63 3.03 -14.04
CA GLU A 33 -11.56 4.16 -14.00
C GLU A 33 -12.95 3.69 -13.58
N ARG A 34 -13.43 2.59 -14.14
CA ARG A 34 -14.71 1.99 -13.74
C ARG A 34 -14.69 1.47 -12.31
N HIS A 35 -13.59 0.84 -11.87
CA HIS A 35 -13.46 0.27 -10.54
C HIS A 35 -13.46 1.35 -9.45
N LEU A 36 -12.78 2.47 -9.71
CA LEU A 36 -12.66 3.61 -8.80
C LEU A 36 -13.69 4.71 -9.04
N SER A 37 -14.64 4.49 -9.95
CA SER A 37 -15.68 5.47 -10.34
C SER A 37 -15.10 6.82 -10.80
N LEU A 38 -14.00 6.79 -11.54
CA LEU A 38 -13.37 7.96 -12.13
C LEU A 38 -14.02 8.34 -13.46
N THR A 39 -13.80 9.58 -13.89
CA THR A 39 -14.19 10.05 -15.22
C THR A 39 -13.45 9.25 -16.30
N SER A 40 -14.15 8.89 -17.38
CA SER A 40 -13.54 8.18 -18.49
C SER A 40 -12.43 9.01 -19.15
N GLY A 41 -11.27 8.40 -19.38
CA GLY A 41 -10.08 9.06 -19.93
C GLY A 41 -9.27 9.86 -18.92
N PHE A 42 -9.66 9.85 -17.63
CA PHE A 42 -8.90 10.51 -16.57
C PHE A 42 -7.45 10.04 -16.51
N CYS A 43 -7.22 8.72 -16.56
CA CYS A 43 -5.87 8.16 -16.48
C CYS A 43 -5.00 8.61 -17.67
N GLU A 44 -5.54 8.54 -18.88
CA GLU A 44 -4.83 8.94 -20.10
C GLU A 44 -4.51 10.43 -20.09
N GLN A 45 -5.49 11.27 -19.71
CA GLN A 45 -5.31 12.71 -19.61
C GLN A 45 -4.25 13.08 -18.56
N SER A 46 -4.29 12.46 -17.37
CA SER A 46 -3.29 12.69 -16.32
C SER A 46 -1.88 12.32 -16.79
N ILE A 47 -1.73 11.22 -17.55
CA ILE A 47 -0.44 10.83 -18.14
C ILE A 47 0.00 11.85 -19.18
N GLU A 48 -0.89 12.27 -20.09
CA GLU A 48 -0.57 13.21 -21.16
C GLU A 48 -0.02 14.53 -20.63
N ILE A 49 -0.63 15.08 -19.57
CA ILE A 49 -0.20 16.34 -18.94
C ILE A 49 0.83 16.17 -17.82
N ALA A 50 1.28 14.94 -17.57
CA ALA A 50 2.17 14.58 -16.45
C ALA A 50 1.67 15.07 -15.07
N ALA A 51 0.35 15.07 -14.85
CA ALA A 51 -0.26 15.46 -13.58
C ALA A 51 -0.35 14.27 -12.63
N VAL A 52 0.31 14.39 -11.48
CA VAL A 52 0.26 13.36 -10.43
C VAL A 52 -1.09 13.43 -9.69
N PRO A 53 -1.87 12.33 -9.63
CA PRO A 53 -3.19 12.34 -9.02
C PRO A 53 -3.13 12.10 -7.51
N TYR A 54 -2.55 13.02 -6.74
CA TYR A 54 -2.28 12.84 -5.31
C TYR A 54 -3.50 12.45 -4.46
N GLU A 55 -4.67 13.04 -4.73
CA GLU A 55 -5.91 12.71 -4.01
C GLU A 55 -6.35 11.27 -4.27
N LEU A 56 -6.21 10.78 -5.51
CA LEU A 56 -6.48 9.38 -5.85
C LEU A 56 -5.52 8.45 -5.11
N ILE A 57 -4.23 8.79 -5.09
CA ILE A 57 -3.21 8.00 -4.40
C ILE A 57 -3.54 7.90 -2.91
N ASP A 58 -3.90 9.01 -2.26
CA ASP A 58 -4.26 9.04 -0.84
C ASP A 58 -5.50 8.19 -0.54
N ASN A 59 -6.55 8.29 -1.37
CA ASN A 59 -7.77 7.52 -1.21
C ASN A 59 -7.51 6.01 -1.38
N VAL A 60 -6.74 5.62 -2.40
CA VAL A 60 -6.39 4.21 -2.65
C VAL A 60 -5.48 3.68 -1.54
N ALA A 61 -4.51 4.47 -1.09
CA ALA A 61 -3.60 4.13 0.00
C ALA A 61 -4.36 3.81 1.28
N LYS A 62 -5.29 4.70 1.66
CA LYS A 62 -6.16 4.51 2.84
C LYS A 62 -7.08 3.30 2.69
N ALA A 63 -7.73 3.14 1.54
CA ALA A 63 -8.70 2.06 1.32
C ALA A 63 -8.04 0.67 1.29
N SER A 64 -6.80 0.58 0.81
CA SER A 64 -6.07 -0.68 0.68
C SER A 64 -5.12 -0.96 1.85
N GLU A 65 -5.02 -0.02 2.79
CA GLU A 65 -4.06 -0.04 3.90
C GLU A 65 -2.60 -0.17 3.41
N VAL A 66 -2.21 0.67 2.45
CA VAL A 66 -0.86 0.67 1.83
C VAL A 66 -0.16 2.01 1.94
N SER A 67 1.17 2.04 1.82
CA SER A 67 1.93 3.29 1.85
C SER A 67 1.64 4.18 0.64
N PHE A 68 1.31 5.45 0.91
CA PHE A 68 1.18 6.50 -0.09
C PHE A 68 2.47 6.66 -0.91
N ASP A 69 3.62 6.72 -0.22
CA ASP A 69 4.92 6.92 -0.85
C ASP A 69 5.27 5.76 -1.79
N SER A 70 4.89 4.54 -1.44
CA SER A 70 5.11 3.36 -2.28
C SER A 70 4.25 3.37 -3.54
N LEU A 71 3.02 3.90 -3.50
CA LEU A 71 2.21 4.11 -4.70
C LEU A 71 2.77 5.24 -5.58
N LEU A 72 3.23 6.32 -4.97
CA LEU A 72 3.78 7.49 -5.66
C LEU A 72 5.10 7.15 -6.35
N ASN A 73 6.09 6.71 -5.59
CA ASN A 73 7.47 6.58 -6.05
C ASN A 73 7.84 5.16 -6.49
N GLY A 74 7.03 4.16 -6.13
CA GLY A 74 7.49 2.79 -6.12
C GLY A 74 8.50 2.57 -4.99
N SER A 75 8.98 1.35 -4.82
CA SER A 75 10.00 1.02 -3.83
C SER A 75 11.24 0.48 -4.53
N GLU A 76 12.37 1.16 -4.42
CA GLU A 76 13.67 0.52 -4.61
C GLU A 76 13.97 -0.30 -3.36
N GLN A 77 13.53 -1.57 -3.29
CA GLN A 77 13.99 -2.44 -2.22
C GLN A 77 13.87 -3.94 -2.51
N THR A 78 14.98 -4.62 -2.23
CA THR A 78 15.17 -6.06 -2.13
C THR A 78 14.11 -6.68 -1.22
N THR A 79 13.20 -7.45 -1.80
CA THR A 79 12.15 -8.19 -1.09
C THR A 79 12.73 -9.09 0.00
N VAL A 80 12.53 -8.71 1.26
CA VAL A 80 12.66 -9.63 2.40
C VAL A 80 11.32 -10.34 2.55
N THR A 81 11.29 -11.63 2.25
CA THR A 81 10.11 -12.46 2.46
C THR A 81 9.96 -12.72 3.97
N LEU A 82 8.89 -12.20 4.58
CA LEU A 82 8.54 -12.57 5.96
C LEU A 82 7.94 -13.99 5.97
N ASP A 83 8.79 -14.99 6.18
CA ASP A 83 8.39 -16.38 6.37
C ASP A 83 7.96 -16.69 7.82
N GLY A 84 7.51 -17.92 8.10
CA GLY A 84 6.84 -18.28 9.36
C GLY A 84 7.63 -17.95 10.64
N ALA A 85 8.94 -18.18 10.66
CA ALA A 85 9.75 -17.91 11.85
C ALA A 85 10.02 -16.41 12.01
N LEU A 86 10.31 -15.72 10.91
CA LEU A 86 10.58 -14.28 10.91
C LEU A 86 9.32 -13.49 11.22
N LEU A 87 8.19 -13.86 10.63
CA LEU A 87 6.87 -13.30 10.91
C LEU A 87 6.47 -13.49 12.39
N GLN A 88 6.76 -14.66 12.97
CA GLN A 88 6.45 -14.91 14.38
C GLN A 88 7.36 -14.10 15.31
N ALA A 89 8.63 -13.92 14.96
CA ALA A 89 9.53 -13.03 15.70
C ALA A 89 9.07 -11.56 15.65
N VAL A 90 8.64 -11.09 14.47
CA VAL A 90 8.08 -9.74 14.27
C VAL A 90 6.79 -9.58 15.08
N SER A 91 5.87 -10.54 15.01
CA SER A 91 4.63 -10.60 15.80
C SER A 91 4.89 -10.47 17.30
N ASN A 92 5.80 -11.31 17.81
CA ASN A 92 6.17 -11.30 19.22
C ASN A 92 6.84 -9.97 19.64
N GLY A 93 7.63 -9.36 18.75
CA GLY A 93 8.22 -8.04 18.97
C GLY A 93 7.16 -6.95 19.10
N ILE A 94 6.16 -6.95 18.21
CA ILE A 94 5.03 -6.01 18.23
C ILE A 94 4.20 -6.19 19.51
N ILE A 95 3.82 -7.42 19.87
CA ILE A 95 3.09 -7.72 21.11
C ILE A 95 3.83 -7.18 22.34
N LYS A 96 5.15 -7.41 22.43
CA LYS A 96 5.97 -6.91 23.55
C LYS A 96 6.01 -5.38 23.59
N SER A 97 6.09 -4.72 22.44
CA SER A 97 6.09 -3.26 22.34
C SER A 97 4.74 -2.68 22.81
N ILE A 98 3.62 -3.20 22.29
CA ILE A 98 2.27 -2.76 22.69
C ILE A 98 2.05 -3.00 24.18
N LYS A 99 2.50 -4.14 24.73
CA LYS A 99 2.43 -4.41 26.16
C LYS A 99 3.20 -3.37 26.99
N LYS A 100 4.42 -2.99 26.57
CA LYS A 100 5.20 -1.94 27.25
C LYS A 100 4.50 -0.58 27.20
N LEU A 101 3.91 -0.22 26.06
CA LEU A 101 3.16 1.03 25.90
C LEU A 101 1.88 1.04 26.76
N SER A 102 1.17 -0.09 26.84
CA SER A 102 0.01 -0.26 27.72
C SER A 102 0.40 -0.15 29.20
N MET A 103 1.47 -0.84 29.63
CA MET A 103 2.01 -0.74 31.00
C MET A 103 2.47 0.67 31.37
N ALA A 104 2.96 1.44 30.39
CA ALA A 104 3.34 2.85 30.56
C ALA A 104 2.14 3.81 30.55
N GLY A 105 0.90 3.31 30.38
CA GLY A 105 -0.32 4.12 30.34
C GLY A 105 -0.49 4.94 29.06
N LEU A 106 0.28 4.66 28.01
CA LEU A 106 0.28 5.43 26.75
C LEU A 106 -0.83 4.99 25.79
N ILE A 107 -1.43 3.83 26.01
CA ILE A 107 -2.56 3.32 25.23
C ILE A 107 -3.77 3.23 26.15
N LYS A 108 -4.85 3.94 25.80
CA LYS A 108 -6.13 3.93 26.53
C LYS A 108 -6.97 2.70 26.13
N GLY A 109 -7.69 2.12 27.08
CA GLY A 109 -8.54 0.93 26.89
C GLY A 109 -8.10 -0.25 27.75
N ASP A 110 -8.99 -1.24 27.93
CA ASP A 110 -8.77 -2.43 28.75
C ASP A 110 -7.88 -3.46 28.02
N ASN A 111 -6.68 -3.02 27.62
CA ASN A 111 -5.77 -3.73 26.71
C ASN A 111 -4.77 -4.58 27.50
N HIS A 112 -5.12 -4.97 28.72
CA HIS A 112 -4.24 -5.63 29.67
C HIS A 112 -4.22 -7.15 29.52
N THR A 113 -5.18 -7.71 28.79
CA THR A 113 -5.25 -9.14 28.51
C THR A 113 -4.34 -9.49 27.34
N HIS A 114 -3.74 -10.68 27.40
CA HIS A 114 -2.90 -11.20 26.32
C HIS A 114 -3.67 -11.26 24.99
N GLU A 115 -4.97 -11.56 25.06
CA GLU A 115 -5.87 -11.70 23.92
C GLU A 115 -6.09 -10.36 23.20
N ALA A 116 -6.34 -9.26 23.93
CA ALA A 116 -6.46 -7.93 23.35
C ALA A 116 -5.14 -7.47 22.70
N LEU A 117 -4.00 -7.77 23.34
CA LEU A 117 -2.67 -7.47 22.79
C LEU A 117 -2.37 -8.28 21.51
N SER A 118 -2.79 -9.54 21.45
CA SER A 118 -2.65 -10.39 20.27
C SER A 118 -3.51 -9.88 19.12
N GLN A 119 -4.77 -9.47 19.37
CA GLN A 119 -5.63 -8.87 18.34
C GLN A 119 -5.04 -7.59 17.76
N LEU A 120 -4.47 -6.72 18.60
CA LEU A 120 -3.79 -5.50 18.14
C LEU A 120 -2.54 -5.83 17.30
N ALA A 121 -1.78 -6.86 17.68
CA ALA A 121 -0.63 -7.30 16.91
C ALA A 121 -1.04 -7.93 15.58
N ASP A 122 -2.15 -8.67 15.52
CA ASP A 122 -2.66 -9.27 14.28
C ASP A 122 -3.09 -8.20 13.27
N ILE A 123 -3.70 -7.10 13.72
CA ILE A 123 -4.02 -5.95 12.86
C ILE A 123 -2.73 -5.37 12.24
N GLN A 124 -1.70 -5.15 13.06
CA GLN A 124 -0.41 -4.62 12.60
C GLN A 124 0.31 -5.58 11.66
N LEU A 125 0.28 -6.88 11.94
CA LEU A 125 0.88 -7.90 11.08
C LEU A 125 0.16 -8.06 9.74
N LYS A 126 -1.17 -7.90 9.74
CA LYS A 126 -1.96 -7.90 8.50
C LYS A 126 -1.57 -6.73 7.61
N GLN A 127 -1.38 -5.54 8.19
CA GLN A 127 -0.86 -4.38 7.47
C GLN A 127 0.53 -4.64 6.88
N ILE A 128 1.47 -5.14 7.69
CA ILE A 128 2.83 -5.47 7.24
C ILE A 128 2.81 -6.52 6.09
N LYS A 129 1.98 -7.56 6.20
CA LYS A 129 1.85 -8.58 5.14
C LYS A 129 1.29 -8.03 3.85
N ASN A 130 0.28 -7.16 3.93
CA ASN A 130 -0.31 -6.53 2.76
C ASN A 130 0.73 -5.67 2.04
N GLU A 131 1.50 -4.88 2.79
CA GLU A 131 2.57 -4.03 2.25
C GLU A 131 3.63 -4.86 1.50
N LEU A 132 4.10 -5.95 2.10
CA LEU A 132 5.12 -6.83 1.49
C LEU A 132 4.61 -7.56 0.25
N LYS A 133 3.33 -7.94 0.21
CA LYS A 133 2.75 -8.63 -0.93
C LYS A 133 2.75 -7.75 -2.18
N ILE A 134 2.43 -6.47 -2.02
CA ILE A 134 2.43 -5.49 -3.12
C ILE A 134 3.86 -5.27 -3.63
N GLN A 135 4.83 -5.16 -2.71
CA GLN A 135 6.24 -5.05 -3.06
C GLN A 135 6.75 -6.26 -3.87
N SER A 136 6.23 -7.47 -3.63
CA SER A 136 6.62 -8.67 -4.38
C SER A 136 6.03 -8.77 -5.80
N GLN A 137 5.00 -7.98 -6.13
CA GLN A 137 4.25 -8.07 -7.38
C GLN A 137 4.63 -6.99 -8.41
N VAL A 138 5.49 -6.04 -8.02
CA VAL A 138 6.09 -5.07 -8.95
C VAL A 138 7.42 -5.67 -9.44
N LYS A 139 7.38 -6.37 -10.58
CA LYS A 139 8.54 -6.87 -11.32
C LYS A 139 8.51 -6.34 -12.75
#